data_AF-A0A5P1UXX6-F1
#
_entry.id   AF-A0A5P1UXX6-F1
#
_cell.length_a   1.000
_cell.length_b   1.000
_cell.length_c   1.000
_cell.angle_alpha   90.00
_cell.angle_beta   90.00
_cell.angle_gamma   90.00
#
_symmetry.space_group_name_H-M   'P 1'
#
loop_
_entity.id
_entity.type
_entity.pdbx_description
1 polymer ?
#
loop_
_entity_poly.entity_id
_entity_poly.type
_entity_poly.pdbx_seq_one_letter_code
_entity_poly.pdbx_strand_id
1 'polypeptide(L)'
;MKVNPSLLNSYQKVGSLTQKEKVEVPSFKDFLVEKIKEVDQAQKQALASIEALAKGEEVDLSDVALTISKADTNFKLLLRIRNKVLEAYQEIMRMQI
;
A
#
# COMPACT_ATOMS: atom_id res chain seq x y z
N MET A 1 6.16 -52.23 36.01
CA MET A 1 5.32 -51.32 35.19
C MET A 1 5.67 -49.89 35.60
N LYS A 2 6.59 -49.22 34.90
CA LYS A 2 6.98 -47.82 35.20
C LYS A 2 6.28 -46.93 34.18
N VAL A 3 5.25 -46.21 34.62
CA VAL A 3 4.63 -45.16 33.81
C VAL A 3 5.64 -44.05 33.60
N ASN A 4 5.88 -43.71 32.34
CA ASN A 4 6.83 -42.70 31.93
C ASN A 4 6.20 -41.29 32.12
N PRO A 5 6.69 -40.43 33.02
CA PRO A 5 6.04 -39.15 33.37
C PRO A 5 6.03 -38.11 32.23
N SER A 6 6.73 -38.38 31.13
CA SER A 6 6.88 -37.45 30.01
C SER A 6 5.61 -37.21 29.19
N LEU A 7 4.52 -37.96 29.44
CA LEU A 7 3.24 -37.79 28.76
C LEU A 7 2.36 -36.66 29.32
N LEU A 8 2.73 -36.04 30.45
CA LEU A 8 2.03 -34.85 30.96
C LEU A 8 2.55 -33.54 30.33
N ASN A 9 3.73 -33.54 29.72
CA ASN A 9 4.35 -32.31 29.18
C ASN A 9 3.82 -31.95 27.77
N SER A 10 3.17 -32.88 27.09
CA SER A 10 2.55 -32.62 25.78
C SER A 10 1.23 -31.84 25.87
N TYR A 11 0.55 -31.86 27.02
CA TYR A 11 -0.70 -31.11 27.22
C TYR A 11 -0.48 -29.66 27.67
N GLN A 12 0.68 -29.32 28.24
CA GLN A 12 1.03 -27.92 28.55
C GLN A 12 1.41 -27.11 27.29
N LYS A 13 1.85 -27.76 26.22
CA LYS A 13 2.27 -27.08 24.98
C LYS A 13 1.10 -26.71 24.05
N VAL A 14 -0.11 -27.21 24.30
CA VAL A 14 -1.31 -26.91 23.48
C VAL A 14 -2.03 -25.64 23.98
N GLY A 15 -1.76 -25.19 25.21
CA GLY A 15 -2.34 -23.98 25.81
C GLY A 15 -1.64 -22.66 25.46
N SER A 16 -0.50 -22.71 24.77
CA SER A 16 0.35 -21.54 24.49
C SER A 16 0.35 -21.11 23.02
N LEU A 17 -0.69 -21.41 22.25
CA LEU A 17 -0.87 -20.92 20.87
C LEU A 17 -1.60 -19.57 20.78
N THR A 18 -1.83 -18.87 21.91
CA THR A 18 -2.26 -17.47 21.91
C THR A 18 -1.07 -16.52 21.91
N GLN A 19 -0.08 -16.77 21.04
CA GLN A 19 0.84 -15.73 20.65
C GLN A 19 0.04 -14.78 19.74
N LYS A 20 -0.47 -13.69 20.33
CA LYS A 20 -0.84 -12.49 19.57
C LYS A 20 0.42 -12.04 18.83
N GLU A 21 0.66 -12.58 17.65
CA GLU A 21 1.37 -11.84 16.62
C GLU A 21 0.56 -10.57 16.42
N LYS A 22 1.01 -9.47 17.02
CA LYS A 22 0.67 -8.15 16.53
C LYS A 22 1.22 -8.11 15.11
N VAL A 23 0.39 -8.51 14.16
CA VAL A 23 0.56 -8.06 12.79
C VAL A 23 0.40 -6.55 12.89
N GLU A 24 1.53 -5.84 12.93
CA GLU A 24 1.55 -4.39 12.76
C GLU A 24 1.11 -4.12 11.33
N VAL A 25 -0.21 -4.08 11.13
CA VAL A 25 -0.80 -3.60 9.89
C VAL A 25 -0.38 -2.13 9.80
N PRO A 26 0.34 -1.73 8.72
CA PRO A 26 0.71 -0.34 8.52
C PRO A 26 -0.53 0.55 8.67
N SER A 27 -0.38 1.69 9.34
CA SER A 27 -1.52 2.58 9.48
C SER A 27 -1.99 3.02 8.08
N PHE A 28 -3.29 3.26 7.92
CA PHE A 28 -3.81 3.76 6.65
C PHE A 28 -3.08 5.03 6.18
N LYS A 29 -2.63 5.88 7.12
CA LYS A 29 -1.80 7.04 6.85
C LYS A 29 -0.49 6.64 6.17
N ASP A 30 0.22 5.66 6.71
CA ASP A 30 1.51 5.21 6.17
C ASP A 30 1.34 4.62 4.78
N PHE A 31 0.33 3.77 4.60
CA PHE A 31 -0.06 3.24 3.30
C PHE A 31 -0.39 4.36 2.30
N LEU A 32 -1.19 5.36 2.70
CA LEU A 32 -1.54 6.48 1.83
C LEU A 32 -0.31 7.31 1.44
N VAL A 33 0.58 7.59 2.40
CA VAL A 33 1.83 8.32 2.15
C VAL A 33 2.74 7.54 1.19
N GLU A 34 2.85 6.23 1.37
CA GLU A 34 3.57 5.36 0.44
C GLU A 34 2.98 5.42 -0.97
N LYS A 35 1.65 5.29 -1.11
CA LYS A 35 0.99 5.40 -2.41
C LYS A 35 1.14 6.76 -3.07
N ILE A 36 1.16 7.85 -2.30
CA ILE A 36 1.45 9.19 -2.84
C ILE A 36 2.87 9.24 -3.43
N LYS A 37 3.86 8.65 -2.74
CA LYS A 37 5.24 8.58 -3.24
C LYS A 37 5.34 7.73 -4.51
N GLU A 38 4.62 6.61 -4.58
CA GLU A 38 4.56 5.78 -5.79
C GLU A 38 4.00 6.56 -6.98
N VAL A 39 2.96 7.38 -6.78
CA VAL A 39 2.41 8.24 -7.84
C VAL A 39 3.40 9.30 -8.30
N ASP A 40 4.10 9.96 -7.38
CA ASP A 40 5.16 10.94 -7.70
C ASP A 40 6.27 10.28 -8.55
N GLN A 41 6.70 9.07 -8.16
CA GLN A 41 7.70 8.31 -8.90
C GLN A 41 7.20 7.92 -10.30
N ALA A 42 5.96 7.47 -10.42
CA ALA A 42 5.36 7.14 -11.72
C ALA A 42 5.26 8.36 -12.64
N GLN A 43 4.95 9.55 -12.09
CA GLN A 43 4.95 10.80 -12.87
C GLN A 43 6.36 11.17 -13.35
N LYS A 44 7.38 11.06 -12.49
CA LYS A 44 8.78 11.32 -12.87
C LYS A 44 9.27 10.36 -13.94
N GLN A 45 8.90 9.09 -13.84
CA GLN A 45 9.23 8.09 -14.88
C GLN A 45 8.56 8.43 -16.21
N ALA A 46 7.28 8.79 -16.21
CA ALA A 46 6.59 9.22 -17.43
C ALA A 46 7.27 10.42 -18.07
N LEU A 47 7.68 11.43 -17.29
CA LEU A 47 8.42 12.59 -17.78
C LEU A 47 9.78 12.20 -18.37
N ALA A 48 10.52 11.33 -17.71
CA ALA A 48 11.80 10.84 -18.22
C ALA A 48 11.64 10.06 -19.54
N SER A 49 10.61 9.23 -19.66
CA SER A 49 10.29 8.49 -20.88
C SER A 49 9.90 9.42 -22.03
N ILE A 50 9.15 10.50 -21.76
CA ILE A 50 8.84 11.54 -22.75
C ILE A 50 10.12 12.27 -23.20
N GLU A 51 11.01 12.59 -22.26
CA GLU A 51 12.25 13.28 -22.55
C GLU A 51 13.21 12.43 -23.39
N ALA A 52 13.34 11.13 -23.06
CA ALA A 52 14.11 10.17 -23.84
C ALA A 52 13.57 10.04 -25.29
N LEU A 53 12.26 9.96 -25.44
CA LEU A 53 11.60 9.93 -26.75
C LEU A 53 11.87 11.23 -27.54
N ALA A 54 11.77 12.39 -26.89
CA ALA A 54 12.03 13.68 -27.53
C ALA A 54 13.51 13.87 -27.93
N LYS A 55 14.44 13.22 -27.22
CA LYS A 55 15.88 13.18 -27.55
C LYS A 55 16.22 12.22 -28.69
N GLY A 56 15.26 11.41 -29.14
CA GLY A 56 15.46 10.41 -30.18
C GLY A 56 16.20 9.16 -29.69
N GLU A 57 16.18 8.88 -28.38
CA GLU A 57 16.64 7.60 -27.86
C GLU A 57 15.75 6.46 -28.37
N GLU A 58 16.29 5.25 -28.52
CA GLU A 58 15.51 4.05 -28.88
C GLU A 58 14.61 3.65 -27.70
N VAL A 59 13.49 4.35 -27.54
CA VAL A 59 12.41 4.00 -26.62
C VAL A 59 11.15 3.64 -27.41
N ASP A 60 10.52 2.53 -27.04
CA ASP A 60 9.27 2.10 -27.66
C ASP A 60 8.15 3.10 -27.33
N LEU A 61 7.56 3.70 -28.37
CA LEU A 61 6.47 4.65 -28.24
C LEU A 61 5.29 4.07 -27.44
N SER A 62 5.03 2.76 -27.57
CA SER A 62 3.98 2.05 -26.86
C SER A 62 4.25 2.01 -25.36
N ASP A 63 5.49 1.79 -24.95
CA ASP A 63 5.90 1.76 -23.55
C ASP A 63 5.84 3.15 -22.92
N VAL A 64 6.25 4.18 -23.66
CA VAL A 64 6.11 5.58 -23.24
C VAL A 64 4.63 5.91 -23.02
N ALA A 65 3.78 5.61 -24.00
CA ALA A 65 2.33 5.86 -23.90
C ALA A 65 1.69 5.08 -22.75
N LEU A 66 2.09 3.83 -22.53
CA LEU A 66 1.62 3.01 -21.42
C LEU A 66 2.04 3.60 -20.06
N THR A 67 3.28 4.06 -19.93
CA THR A 67 3.82 4.66 -18.71
C THR A 67 3.06 5.94 -18.36
N ILE A 68 2.79 6.80 -19.35
CA ILE A 68 1.97 8.01 -19.19
C ILE A 68 0.55 7.64 -18.74
N SER A 69 -0.06 6.66 -19.39
CA SER A 69 -1.44 6.24 -19.09
C SER A 69 -1.59 5.67 -17.68
N LYS A 70 -0.59 4.90 -17.21
CA LYS A 70 -0.49 4.41 -15.83
C LYS A 70 -0.38 5.57 -14.84
N ALA A 71 0.51 6.52 -15.09
CA ALA A 71 0.71 7.68 -14.22
C ALA A 71 -0.58 8.52 -14.08
N ASP A 72 -1.27 8.78 -15.19
CA ASP A 72 -2.54 9.53 -15.20
C ASP A 72 -3.66 8.80 -14.44
N THR A 73 -3.82 7.49 -14.67
CA THR A 73 -4.83 6.68 -13.98
C THR A 73 -4.60 6.66 -12.47
N ASN A 74 -3.35 6.47 -12.04
CA ASN A 74 -2.99 6.45 -10.63
C ASN A 74 -3.20 7.82 -9.97
N PHE A 75 -2.89 8.91 -10.68
CA PHE A 75 -3.14 10.26 -10.20
C PHE A 75 -4.63 10.55 -10.03
N LYS A 76 -5.46 10.17 -11.01
CA LYS A 76 -6.93 10.30 -10.93
C LYS A 76 -7.49 9.52 -9.73
N LEU A 77 -6.96 8.33 -9.46
CA LEU A 77 -7.34 7.56 -8.28
C LEU A 77 -6.98 8.32 -6.99
N LEU A 78 -5.76 8.86 -6.89
CA LEU A 78 -5.33 9.63 -5.73
C LEU A 78 -6.23 10.84 -5.47
N LEU A 79 -6.64 11.57 -6.51
CA LEU A 79 -7.57 12.70 -6.36
C LEU A 79 -8.92 12.26 -5.77
N ARG A 80 -9.45 11.10 -6.17
CA ARG A 80 -10.68 10.55 -5.59
C ARG A 80 -10.49 10.23 -4.11
N ILE A 81 -9.36 9.62 -3.75
CA ILE A 81 -9.04 9.32 -2.35
C ILE A 81 -8.93 10.61 -1.53
N ARG A 82 -8.21 11.62 -2.04
CA ARG A 82 -8.09 12.94 -1.41
C ARG A 82 -9.48 13.52 -1.12
N ASN A 83 -10.35 13.55 -2.11
CA ASN A 83 -11.72 14.07 -1.95
C ASN A 83 -12.48 13.27 -0.90
N LYS A 84 -12.38 11.94 -0.92
CA LYS A 84 -13.08 11.09 0.04
C LYS A 84 -12.60 11.30 1.49
N VAL A 85 -11.30 11.51 1.68
CA VAL A 85 -10.73 11.82 3.01
C VAL A 85 -11.23 13.17 3.51
N LEU A 86 -11.28 14.18 2.64
CA LEU A 86 -11.84 15.50 2.99
C LEU A 86 -13.33 15.41 3.34
N GLU A 87 -14.11 14.65 2.57
CA GLU A 87 -15.53 14.39 2.86
C GLU A 87 -15.70 13.71 4.23
N ALA A 88 -14.91 12.66 4.51
CA ALA A 88 -14.97 11.95 5.78
C ALA A 88 -14.65 12.86 6.96
N TYR A 89 -13.64 13.73 6.80
CA TYR A 89 -13.32 14.74 7.81
C TYR A 89 -14.48 15.73 8.02
N GLN A 90 -15.08 16.24 6.95
CA GLN A 90 -16.25 17.12 7.03
C GLN A 90 -17.46 16.45 7.69
N GLU A 91 -17.69 15.17 7.41
CA GLU A 91 -18.80 14.40 8.00
C GLU A 91 -18.65 14.24 9.51
N ILE A 92 -17.43 13.93 9.99
CA ILE A 92 -17.14 13.86 11.43
C ILE A 92 -17.43 15.21 12.11
N MET A 93 -17.06 16.33 11.47
CA MET A 93 -17.34 17.67 12.00
C MET A 93 -18.85 17.97 12.05
N ARG A 94 -19.63 17.46 11.10
CA ARG A 94 -21.10 17.62 11.07
C ARG A 94 -21.82 16.82 12.15
N MET A 95 -21.23 15.72 12.63
CA MET A 95 -21.82 14.91 13.70
C MET A 95 -21.61 15.50 15.11
N GLN A 96 -20.66 16.42 15.29
CA GLN A 96 -20.28 16.96 16.60
C GLN A 96 -21.00 18.26 16.98
N ILE A 97 -21.84 18.81 16.09
CA ILE A 97 -22.77 19.89 16.38
C ILE A 97 -24.16 19.34 16.70
#